data_AF-A0ABD1BMC5-F1
#
_entry.id   AF-A0ABD1BMC5-F1
#
_cell.length_a   1.000
_cell.length_b   1.000
_cell.length_c   1.000
_cell.angle_alpha   90.00
_cell.angle_beta   90.00
_cell.angle_gamma   90.00
#
_symmetry.space_group_name_H-M   'P 1'
#
loop_
_entity.id
_entity.type
_entity.pdbx_description
1 polymer ?
#
loop_
_entity_poly.entity_id
_entity_poly.type
_entity_poly.pdbx_seq_one_letter_code
_entity_poly.pdbx_strand_id
1 'polypeptide(L)'
;MVVMLTQEMSGSGGPKAEEGELFVAVAVKGLIGDKLGGGGSRRAVRWAIDNLLPKADRFVMIHVIPTITSIPTPTGERLPVEEVEERVVEMYVRDVKQEFETVFVPFLKMCKTSSAKCQVETLLLEYDDPAKALLRFIYKSGVNSLVMGSFTSNIFTRYIIDYA
;
A
#
# COMPACT_ATOMS: atom_id res chain seq x y z
N MET A 1 6.67 17.08 -4.55
CA MET A 1 5.90 16.68 -5.73
C MET A 1 5.30 15.33 -5.40
N VAL A 2 4.04 15.32 -4.95
CA VAL A 2 3.28 14.08 -4.68
C VAL A 2 2.72 13.67 -6.04
N VAL A 3 3.22 12.57 -6.60
CA VAL A 3 2.69 12.03 -7.85
C VAL A 3 1.40 11.31 -7.48
N MET A 4 0.28 11.99 -7.68
CA MET A 4 -1.05 11.38 -7.66
C MET A 4 -1.13 10.43 -8.86
N LEU A 5 -0.87 9.14 -8.66
CA LEU A 5 -1.30 8.12 -9.60
C LEU A 5 -2.74 7.72 -9.23
N THR A 6 -3.69 8.55 -9.64
CA THR A 6 -5.08 8.10 -9.81
C THR A 6 -5.09 7.14 -10.99
N GLN A 7 -4.86 5.85 -10.75
CA GLN A 7 -5.06 4.84 -11.76
C GLN A 7 -6.52 4.35 -11.69
N GLU A 8 -7.36 5.00 -12.48
CA GLU A 8 -8.66 4.50 -12.90
C GLU A 8 -8.49 3.07 -13.44
N MET A 9 -9.18 2.09 -12.85
CA MET A 9 -9.24 0.73 -13.39
C MET A 9 -10.23 0.67 -14.56
N SER A 10 -9.93 1.37 -15.65
CA SER A 10 -10.48 1.04 -16.95
C SER A 10 -9.34 0.98 -17.98
N GLY A 11 -9.12 -0.23 -18.52
CA GLY A 11 -8.38 -0.47 -19.76
C GLY A 11 -6.87 -0.14 -19.80
N SER A 12 -6.08 -1.18 -20.07
CA SER A 12 -4.72 -1.12 -20.64
C SER A 12 -3.56 -0.74 -19.72
N GLY A 13 -2.86 -1.78 -19.25
CA GLY A 13 -1.39 -1.81 -19.10
C GLY A 13 -0.75 -0.72 -18.25
N GLY A 14 -0.68 -0.93 -16.93
CA GLY A 14 0.29 -0.21 -16.10
C GLY A 14 1.73 -0.49 -16.56
N PRO A 15 2.68 0.43 -16.32
CA PRO A 15 4.06 0.29 -16.76
C PRO A 15 4.66 -1.00 -16.18
N LYS A 16 4.98 -1.94 -17.07
CA LYS A 16 5.73 -3.15 -16.78
C LYS A 16 7.17 -2.73 -16.50
N ALA A 17 7.75 -3.22 -15.40
CA ALA A 17 9.18 -3.11 -15.16
C ALA A 17 9.95 -3.66 -16.36
N GLU A 18 10.95 -2.92 -16.82
CA GLU A 18 11.81 -3.36 -17.92
C GLU A 18 12.77 -4.45 -17.40
N GLU A 19 13.12 -5.41 -18.26
CA GLU A 19 13.87 -6.62 -17.89
C GLU A 19 15.25 -6.24 -17.30
N GLY A 20 15.40 -6.42 -15.98
CA GLY A 20 16.62 -6.08 -15.23
C GLY A 20 16.46 -5.02 -14.14
N GLU A 21 15.30 -4.33 -14.08
CA GLU A 21 15.00 -3.29 -13.09
C GLU A 21 14.64 -3.88 -11.72
N LEU A 22 15.24 -3.41 -10.61
CA LEU A 22 14.88 -3.81 -9.24
C LEU A 22 13.65 -3.01 -8.77
N PHE A 23 12.47 -3.63 -8.86
CA PHE A 23 11.21 -3.07 -8.40
C PHE A 23 10.79 -3.65 -7.04
N VAL A 24 10.94 -2.80 -6.01
CA VAL A 24 10.68 -3.14 -4.61
C VAL A 24 9.32 -2.62 -4.18
N ALA A 25 8.52 -3.49 -3.60
CA ALA A 25 7.27 -3.15 -2.93
C ALA A 25 7.37 -3.40 -1.42
N VAL A 26 6.86 -2.48 -0.61
CA VAL A 26 6.79 -2.63 0.84
C VAL A 26 5.35 -2.50 1.33
N ALA A 27 4.78 -3.58 1.85
CA ALA A 27 3.43 -3.57 2.41
C ALA A 27 3.44 -2.99 3.83
N VAL A 28 2.64 -1.94 4.05
CA VAL A 28 2.51 -1.25 5.33
C VAL A 28 1.08 -1.29 5.84
N LYS A 29 0.95 -1.42 7.16
CA LYS A 29 -0.31 -1.30 7.88
C LYS A 29 -0.23 -0.09 8.79
N GLY A 30 -1.21 0.78 8.69
CA GLY A 30 -1.43 1.89 9.61
C GLY A 30 -2.90 2.26 9.67
N LEU A 31 -3.21 3.18 10.56
CA LEU A 31 -4.53 3.78 10.70
C LEU A 31 -4.41 5.27 10.38
N ILE A 32 -5.50 5.86 9.94
CA ILE A 32 -5.60 7.31 9.77
C ILE A 32 -5.28 7.99 11.11
N GLY A 33 -4.43 9.01 11.07
CA GLY A 33 -3.98 9.73 12.26
C GLY A 33 -2.93 9.02 13.12
N ASP A 34 -2.50 7.79 12.75
CA ASP A 34 -1.41 7.11 13.45
C ASP A 34 -0.07 7.84 13.20
N LYS A 35 0.54 8.32 14.28
CA LYS A 35 1.80 9.08 14.22
C LYS A 35 3.02 8.19 13.99
N LEU A 36 2.90 6.89 14.28
CA LEU A 36 4.02 5.95 14.34
C LEU A 36 3.90 4.85 13.28
N GLY A 37 2.69 4.38 12.99
CA GLY A 37 2.48 3.19 12.15
C GLY A 37 2.77 1.89 12.92
N GLY A 38 2.29 0.75 12.42
CA GLY A 38 2.46 -0.54 13.08
C GLY A 38 3.94 -0.95 13.23
N GLY A 39 4.31 -1.51 14.40
CA GLY A 39 5.70 -1.86 14.70
C GLY A 39 6.33 -2.86 13.71
N GLY A 40 5.54 -3.83 13.22
CA GLY A 40 5.96 -4.75 12.16
C GLY A 40 6.28 -4.03 10.84
N SER A 41 5.39 -3.13 10.40
CA SER A 41 5.59 -2.32 9.20
C SER A 41 6.78 -1.39 9.32
N ARG A 42 7.00 -0.76 10.48
CA ARG A 42 8.20 0.07 10.69
C ARG A 42 9.51 -0.73 10.55
N ARG A 43 9.55 -1.95 11.08
CA ARG A 43 10.72 -2.83 10.94
C ARG A 43 10.95 -3.23 9.48
N ALA A 44 9.88 -3.58 8.78
CA ALA A 44 9.91 -3.92 7.36
C ALA A 44 10.42 -2.75 6.51
N VAL A 45 9.87 -1.55 6.71
CA VAL A 45 10.28 -0.33 6.02
C VAL A 45 11.74 0.00 6.31
N ARG A 46 12.18 -0.04 7.57
CA ARG A 46 13.59 0.19 7.92
C ARG A 46 14.50 -0.80 7.21
N TRP A 47 14.19 -2.10 7.27
CA TRP A 47 14.97 -3.12 6.60
C TRP A 47 15.04 -2.88 5.09
N ALA A 48 13.92 -2.53 4.45
CA ALA A 48 13.88 -2.23 3.02
C ALA A 48 14.70 -0.98 2.65
N ILE A 49 14.66 0.06 3.48
CA ILE A 49 15.48 1.28 3.32
C ILE A 49 16.98 0.94 3.38
N ASP A 50 17.39 0.10 4.33
CA ASP A 50 18.80 -0.20 4.54
C ASP A 50 19.36 -1.17 3.48
N ASN A 51 18.53 -2.08 2.96
CA ASN A 51 19.00 -3.21 2.12
C ASN A 51 18.64 -3.10 0.64
N LEU A 52 17.48 -2.51 0.32
CA LEU A 52 16.91 -2.55 -1.04
C LEU A 52 16.83 -1.16 -1.69
N LEU A 53 16.41 -0.14 -0.95
CA LEU A 53 16.25 1.22 -1.47
C LEU A 53 17.51 1.79 -2.17
N PRO A 54 18.77 1.53 -1.72
CA PRO A 54 19.96 2.04 -2.40
C PRO A 54 20.20 1.44 -3.79
N LYS A 55 19.63 0.26 -4.05
CA LYS A 55 19.79 -0.50 -5.30
C LYS A 55 18.53 -0.52 -6.15
N ALA A 56 17.40 -0.13 -5.57
CA ALA A 56 16.11 -0.13 -6.23
C ALA A 56 16.10 0.92 -7.34
N ASP A 57 15.61 0.55 -8.49
CA ASP A 57 15.28 1.50 -9.55
C ASP A 57 13.89 2.10 -9.27
N ARG A 58 12.98 1.27 -8.75
CA ARG A 58 11.65 1.66 -8.31
C ARG A 58 11.31 1.13 -6.92
N PHE A 59 10.76 1.98 -6.06
CA PHE A 59 10.41 1.62 -4.70
C PHE A 59 9.01 2.14 -4.35
N VAL A 60 8.07 1.25 -4.04
CA VAL A 60 6.68 1.60 -3.71
C VAL A 60 6.29 1.12 -2.32
N MET A 61 5.66 1.98 -1.52
CA MET A 61 4.97 1.61 -0.30
C MET A 61 3.49 1.37 -0.59
N ILE A 62 2.96 0.23 -0.15
CA ILE A 62 1.60 -0.20 -0.45
C ILE A 62 0.81 -0.29 0.84
N HIS A 63 -0.36 0.34 0.86
CA HIS A 63 -1.34 0.15 1.92
C HIS A 63 -2.65 -0.33 1.29
N VAL A 64 -3.24 -1.37 1.88
CA VAL A 64 -4.54 -1.89 1.43
C VAL A 64 -5.63 -1.31 2.32
N ILE A 65 -6.58 -0.62 1.70
CA ILE A 65 -7.76 -0.06 2.35
C ILE A 65 -8.98 -0.93 2.04
N PRO A 66 -9.94 -1.05 2.97
CA PRO A 66 -11.18 -1.78 2.70
C PRO A 66 -11.96 -1.10 1.57
N THR A 67 -12.79 -1.88 0.88
CA THR A 67 -13.68 -1.33 -0.15
C THR A 67 -14.66 -0.33 0.44
N ILE A 68 -14.89 0.77 -0.28
CA ILE A 68 -15.80 1.82 0.19
C ILE A 68 -17.20 1.48 -0.30
N THR A 69 -17.96 0.78 0.53
CA THR A 69 -19.32 0.31 0.19
C THR A 69 -20.43 1.19 0.76
N SER A 70 -20.09 2.18 1.61
CA SER A 70 -21.09 3.00 2.27
C SER A 70 -20.55 4.36 2.68
N ILE A 71 -21.43 5.36 2.75
CA ILE A 71 -21.13 6.74 3.14
C ILE A 71 -21.81 7.05 4.48
N PRO A 72 -21.10 7.60 5.48
CA PRO A 72 -21.70 8.01 6.74
C PRO A 72 -22.63 9.21 6.54
N THR A 73 -23.82 9.14 7.13
CA THR A 73 -24.77 10.25 7.18
C THR A 73 -24.61 11.05 8.47
N PRO A 74 -25.06 12.33 8.52
CA PRO A 74 -25.01 13.13 9.74
C PRO A 74 -25.75 12.53 10.94
N THR A 75 -26.73 11.65 10.70
CA THR A 75 -27.47 10.92 11.74
C THR A 75 -26.72 9.71 12.29
N GLY A 76 -25.56 9.37 11.71
CA GLY A 76 -24.71 8.25 12.12
C GLY A 76 -25.04 6.93 11.42
N GLU A 77 -26.05 6.91 10.56
CA GLU A 77 -26.35 5.77 9.69
C GLU A 77 -25.37 5.73 8.52
N ARG A 78 -25.24 4.56 7.86
CA ARG A 78 -24.39 4.38 6.68
C ARG A 78 -25.26 4.08 5.49
N LEU A 79 -25.21 4.95 4.49
CA LEU A 79 -25.97 4.82 3.25
C LEU A 79 -25.14 3.99 2.25
N PRO A 80 -25.69 2.92 1.65
CA PRO A 80 -24.99 2.18 0.60
C PRO A 80 -24.63 3.09 -0.57
N VAL A 81 -23.46 2.90 -1.18
CA VAL A 81 -23.02 3.75 -2.31
C VAL A 81 -23.96 3.65 -3.51
N GLU A 82 -24.68 2.54 -3.65
CA GLU A 82 -25.68 2.32 -4.70
C GLU A 82 -26.91 3.21 -4.56
N GLU A 83 -27.18 3.72 -3.35
CA GLU A 83 -28.30 4.60 -3.04
C GLU A 83 -27.93 6.09 -3.15
N VAL A 84 -26.68 6.40 -3.49
CA VAL A 84 -26.13 7.75 -3.53
C VAL A 84 -25.81 8.17 -4.97
N GLU A 85 -25.99 9.46 -5.25
CA GLU A 85 -25.58 10.04 -6.53
C GLU A 85 -24.08 9.82 -6.79
N GLU A 86 -23.74 9.33 -7.98
CA GLU A 86 -22.38 8.98 -8.41
C GLU A 86 -21.34 10.06 -8.09
N ARG A 87 -21.67 11.34 -8.36
CA ARG A 87 -20.77 12.48 -8.08
C ARG A 87 -20.43 12.62 -6.60
N VAL A 88 -21.39 12.34 -5.72
CA VAL A 88 -21.20 12.38 -4.26
C VAL A 88 -20.36 11.20 -3.81
N VAL A 89 -20.57 10.02 -4.40
CA VAL A 89 -19.75 8.83 -4.17
C VAL A 89 -18.30 9.09 -4.58
N GLU A 90 -18.06 9.60 -5.79
CA GLU A 90 -16.72 9.93 -6.28
C GLU A 90 -15.98 10.91 -5.37
N MET A 91 -16.68 11.98 -4.95
CA MET A 91 -16.13 12.96 -4.03
C MET A 91 -15.76 12.34 -2.69
N TYR A 92 -16.65 11.52 -2.12
CA TYR A 92 -16.40 10.84 -0.85
C TYR A 92 -15.23 9.85 -0.95
N VAL A 93 -15.20 9.02 -1.99
CA VAL A 93 -14.12 8.03 -2.24
C VAL A 93 -12.78 8.75 -2.37
N ARG A 94 -12.72 9.87 -3.09
CA ARG A 94 -11.52 10.69 -3.22
C ARG A 94 -11.06 11.22 -1.86
N ASP A 95 -11.98 11.78 -1.07
CA ASP A 95 -11.66 12.38 0.21
C ASP A 95 -11.16 11.31 1.22
N VAL A 96 -11.80 10.14 1.25
CA VAL A 96 -11.34 8.99 2.05
C VAL A 96 -9.95 8.52 1.61
N LYS A 97 -9.71 8.36 0.31
CA LYS A 97 -8.38 7.97 -0.21
C LYS A 97 -7.31 9.00 0.15
N GLN A 98 -7.63 10.29 0.03
CA GLN A 98 -6.72 11.37 0.43
C GLN A 98 -6.41 11.31 1.94
N GLU A 99 -7.38 10.94 2.77
CA GLU A 99 -7.15 10.75 4.20
C GLU A 99 -6.23 9.55 4.48
N PHE A 100 -6.40 8.44 3.75
CA PHE A 100 -5.55 7.26 3.86
C PHE A 100 -4.11 7.48 3.41
N GLU A 101 -3.82 8.45 2.52
CA GLU A 101 -2.44 8.83 2.19
C GLU A 101 -1.64 9.26 3.43
N THR A 102 -2.32 9.76 4.48
CA THR A 102 -1.67 10.12 5.74
C THR A 102 -1.00 8.93 6.43
N VAL A 103 -1.41 7.69 6.15
CA VAL A 103 -0.81 6.45 6.66
C VAL A 103 0.66 6.33 6.26
N PHE A 104 1.05 6.86 5.08
CA PHE A 104 2.43 6.78 4.61
C PHE A 104 3.36 7.79 5.27
N VAL A 105 2.82 8.88 5.83
CA VAL A 105 3.60 9.98 6.43
C VAL A 105 4.67 9.50 7.42
N PRO A 106 4.39 8.63 8.42
CA PRO A 106 5.41 8.14 9.33
C PRO A 106 6.52 7.35 8.62
N PHE A 107 6.18 6.55 7.61
CA PHE A 107 7.14 5.73 6.87
C PHE A 107 8.00 6.55 5.89
N LEU A 108 7.41 7.53 5.22
CA LEU A 108 8.13 8.46 4.34
C LEU A 108 9.14 9.30 5.12
N LYS A 109 8.83 9.69 6.36
CA LYS A 109 9.80 10.37 7.25
C LYS A 109 11.05 9.51 7.51
N MET A 110 10.92 8.18 7.55
CA MET A 110 12.06 7.28 7.71
C MET A 110 12.94 7.24 6.46
N CYS A 111 12.39 7.50 5.28
CA CYS A 111 13.14 7.51 4.02
C CYS A 111 13.98 8.79 3.86
N LYS A 112 13.58 9.91 4.48
CA LYS A 112 14.27 11.21 4.38
C LYS A 112 15.70 11.19 4.92
N THR A 113 16.04 10.22 5.78
CA THR A 113 17.39 10.06 6.31
C THR A 113 18.31 9.28 5.37
N SER A 114 17.78 8.70 4.29
CA SER A 114 18.55 7.94 3.32
C SER A 114 18.98 8.84 2.14
N SER A 115 20.24 8.75 1.72
CA SER A 115 20.76 9.45 0.52
C SER A 115 20.44 8.71 -0.77
N ALA A 116 19.28 8.04 -0.85
CA ALA A 116 18.93 7.17 -1.97
C ALA A 116 18.62 7.97 -3.25
N LYS A 117 19.04 7.41 -4.38
CA LYS A 117 18.77 7.95 -5.72
C LYS A 117 17.33 7.67 -6.19
N CYS A 118 16.74 6.57 -5.69
CA CYS A 118 15.39 6.13 -6.03
C CYS A 118 14.32 6.96 -5.31
N GLN A 119 13.29 7.37 -6.06
CA GLN A 119 12.12 8.03 -5.48
C GLN A 119 11.20 6.98 -4.84
N VAL A 120 10.74 7.27 -3.62
CA VAL A 120 9.75 6.43 -2.92
C VAL A 120 8.34 6.83 -3.35
N GLU A 121 7.65 5.90 -4.00
CA GLU A 121 6.23 5.99 -4.38
C GLU A 121 5.32 5.49 -3.25
N THR A 122 4.07 5.95 -3.22
CA THR A 122 3.00 5.41 -2.37
C THR A 122 1.85 4.91 -3.22
N LEU A 123 1.18 3.85 -2.77
CA LEU A 123 0.06 3.25 -3.48
C LEU A 123 -1.00 2.74 -2.50
N LEU A 124 -2.22 3.24 -2.65
CA LEU A 124 -3.41 2.71 -1.99
C LEU A 124 -4.07 1.66 -2.90
N LEU A 125 -4.29 0.46 -2.36
CA LEU A 125 -5.08 -0.59 -3.01
C LEU A 125 -6.40 -0.74 -2.27
N GLU A 126 -7.50 -0.62 -3.01
CA GLU A 126 -8.84 -0.83 -2.46
C GLU A 126 -9.24 -2.31 -2.62
N TYR A 127 -9.27 -3.04 -1.50
CA TYR A 127 -9.60 -4.46 -1.48
C TYR A 127 -9.83 -4.96 -0.04
N ASP A 128 -10.80 -5.86 0.16
CA ASP A 128 -11.13 -6.34 1.51
C ASP A 128 -10.13 -7.36 2.07
N ASP A 129 -9.48 -8.12 1.19
CA ASP A 129 -8.43 -9.09 1.54
C ASP A 129 -7.03 -8.55 1.17
N PRO A 130 -6.24 -8.08 2.15
CA PRO A 130 -4.91 -7.55 1.89
C PRO A 130 -3.96 -8.53 1.19
N ALA A 131 -4.03 -9.83 1.49
CA ALA A 131 -3.14 -10.82 0.88
C ALA A 131 -3.46 -10.97 -0.61
N LYS A 132 -4.75 -11.08 -0.94
CA LYS A 132 -5.21 -11.16 -2.32
C LYS A 132 -4.94 -9.88 -3.11
N ALA A 133 -5.06 -8.71 -2.47
CA ALA A 133 -4.72 -7.42 -3.07
C ALA A 133 -3.24 -7.36 -3.47
N LEU A 134 -2.35 -7.70 -2.54
CA LEU A 134 -0.90 -7.72 -2.77
C LEU A 134 -0.50 -8.74 -3.84
N LEU A 135 -1.08 -9.94 -3.81
CA LEU A 135 -0.82 -10.97 -4.82
C LEU A 135 -1.24 -10.50 -6.23
N ARG A 136 -2.43 -9.89 -6.35
CA ARG A 136 -2.90 -9.31 -7.61
C ARG A 136 -2.00 -8.17 -8.10
N PHE A 137 -1.52 -7.35 -7.18
CA PHE A 137 -0.59 -6.27 -7.51
C PHE A 137 0.71 -6.86 -8.07
N ILE A 138 1.38 -7.76 -7.35
CA ILE A 138 2.65 -8.38 -7.77
C ILE A 138 2.51 -9.04 -9.15
N TYR A 139 1.44 -9.80 -9.35
CA TYR A 139 1.18 -10.49 -10.62
C TYR A 139 1.08 -9.51 -11.81
N LYS A 140 0.57 -8.30 -11.59
CA LYS A 140 0.36 -7.30 -12.65
C LYS A 140 1.52 -6.32 -12.82
N SER A 141 2.26 -6.05 -11.75
CA SER A 141 3.19 -4.91 -11.69
C SER A 141 4.65 -5.28 -11.98
N GLY A 142 4.99 -6.56 -12.02
CA GLY A 142 6.38 -7.00 -12.25
C GLY A 142 7.31 -6.76 -11.06
N VAL A 143 6.75 -6.60 -9.86
CA VAL A 143 7.52 -6.54 -8.61
C VAL A 143 8.35 -7.80 -8.46
N ASN A 144 9.64 -7.62 -8.18
CA ASN A 144 10.58 -8.70 -7.95
C ASN A 144 10.98 -8.85 -6.48
N SER A 145 10.71 -7.87 -5.62
CA SER A 145 10.90 -7.98 -4.18
C SER A 145 9.74 -7.38 -3.39
N LEU A 146 9.00 -8.21 -2.65
CA LEU A 146 7.99 -7.78 -1.68
C LEU A 146 8.55 -7.87 -0.26
N VAL A 147 8.51 -6.76 0.48
CA VAL A 147 8.84 -6.70 1.90
C VAL A 147 7.57 -6.43 2.70
N MET A 148 7.34 -7.21 3.76
CA MET A 148 6.19 -7.02 4.65
C MET A 148 6.56 -7.31 6.10
N GLY A 149 5.87 -6.64 7.02
CA GLY A 149 6.08 -6.85 8.45
C GLY A 149 5.50 -8.17 8.92
N SER A 150 6.31 -9.01 9.55
CA SER A 150 5.80 -10.18 10.27
C SER A 150 5.12 -9.76 11.58
N PHE A 151 3.96 -10.35 11.84
CA PHE A 151 3.31 -10.28 13.14
C PHE A 151 3.92 -11.33 14.05
N THR A 152 4.77 -10.89 14.99
CA THR A 152 5.31 -11.76 16.03
C THR A 152 4.40 -11.71 17.26
N SER A 153 3.30 -12.47 17.26
CA SER A 153 2.96 -13.18 18.51
C SER A 153 4.01 -14.28 18.66
N ASN A 154 4.47 -14.61 19.86
CA ASN A 154 5.58 -15.54 20.13
C ASN A 154 5.36 -17.02 19.68
N ILE A 155 4.87 -17.26 18.47
CA ILE A 155 4.55 -18.58 17.91
C ILE A 155 5.12 -18.60 16.48
N PHE A 156 6.44 -18.78 16.38
CA PHE A 156 7.05 -19.20 15.12
C PHE A 156 6.62 -20.64 14.85
N THR A 157 5.62 -20.83 13.99
CA THR A 157 5.37 -22.15 13.40
C THR A 157 6.14 -22.21 12.09
N ARG A 158 7.19 -23.05 12.04
CA ARG A 158 7.98 -23.29 10.84
C ARG A 158 7.18 -24.21 9.92
N TYR A 159 6.57 -23.66 8.87
CA TYR A 159 6.02 -24.49 7.79
C TYR A 159 7.18 -24.91 6.89
N ILE A 160 7.56 -26.18 6.99
CA ILE A 160 8.38 -26.85 5.98
C ILE A 160 7.38 -27.27 4.89
N ILE A 161 7.51 -26.67 3.71
CA ILE A 161 6.77 -27.13 2.53
C ILE A 161 7.63 -28.21 1.90
N ASP A 162 7.33 -29.46 2.25
CA ASP A 162 7.88 -30.60 1.55
C ASP A 162 7.10 -30.77 0.24
N TYR A 163 7.79 -30.62 -0.89
CA TYR A 163 7.26 -31.03 -2.19
C TYR A 163 7.41 -32.54 -2.30
N ALA A 164 6.28 -33.25 -2.26
CA ALA A 164 6.19 -34.68 -2.58
C ALA A 164 5.87 -34.87 -4.07
#